data_AF-K1SKR5-F1
#
_entry.id   AF-K1SKR5-F1
#
_cell.length_a   1.000
_cell.length_b   1.000
_cell.length_c   1.000
_cell.angle_alpha   90.00
_cell.angle_beta   90.00
_cell.angle_gamma   90.00
#
_symmetry.space_group_name_H-M   'P 1'
#
loop_
_entity.id
_entity.type
_entity.pdbx_description
1 polymer ?
#
loop_
_entity_poly.entity_id
_entity_poly.type
_entity_poly.pdbx_seq_one_letter_code
_entity_poly.pdbx_strand_id
1 'polypeptide(L)'
;MLLSVARVSKLFGVEGGVLLNLYTTFPDDFSTEEPLFVKIDSLAVPLFCDRFERRGKTNALATFADIDSARRAEEFIGRELYL
;
A
#
# COMPACT_ATOMS: atom_id res chain seq x y z
N MET A 1 -12.81 -0.95 13.74
CA MET A 1 -13.06 -0.46 12.36
C MET A 1 -11.72 -0.03 11.81
N LEU A 2 -11.30 -0.55 10.66
CA LEU A 2 -10.01 -0.18 10.07
C LEU A 2 -10.03 1.28 9.59
N LEU A 3 -8.95 2.01 9.84
CA LEU A 3 -8.78 3.42 9.50
C LEU A 3 -8.09 3.54 8.14
N SER A 4 -8.62 4.35 7.23
CA SER A 4 -7.91 4.66 5.98
C SER A 4 -6.66 5.45 6.31
N VAL A 5 -5.51 4.98 5.85
CA VAL A 5 -4.20 5.60 6.13
C VAL A 5 -3.43 5.96 4.86
N ALA A 6 -3.74 5.35 3.73
CA ALA A 6 -3.10 5.67 2.45
C ALA A 6 -3.98 5.31 1.26
N ARG A 7 -3.61 5.80 0.07
CA ARG A 7 -4.20 5.41 -1.21
C ARG A 7 -3.12 5.02 -2.20
N VAL A 8 -3.33 3.93 -2.93
CA VAL A 8 -2.45 3.54 -4.06
C VAL A 8 -2.67 4.51 -5.21
N SER A 9 -1.64 5.26 -5.61
CA SER A 9 -1.79 6.35 -6.58
C SER A 9 -1.43 5.95 -8.01
N LYS A 10 -0.32 5.25 -8.21
CA LYS A 10 0.14 4.78 -9.53
C LYS A 10 1.16 3.66 -9.41
N LEU A 11 1.44 2.98 -10.53
CA LEU A 11 2.54 2.04 -10.66
C LEU A 11 3.90 2.71 -10.45
N PHE A 12 4.84 1.89 -9.99
CA PHE A 12 6.26 2.21 -9.91
C PHE A 12 7.09 0.98 -10.30
N GLY A 13 7.86 1.09 -11.39
CA GLY A 13 8.64 -0.04 -11.90
C GLY A 13 7.78 -1.12 -12.54
N VAL A 14 8.36 -2.31 -12.73
CA VAL A 14 7.71 -3.45 -13.41
C VAL A 14 7.41 -4.62 -12.47
N GLU A 15 8.04 -4.67 -11.31
CA GLU A 15 7.96 -5.75 -10.30
C GLU A 15 6.83 -5.50 -9.28
N GLY A 16 5.68 -5.02 -9.76
CA GLY A 16 4.49 -4.80 -8.90
C GLY A 16 4.59 -3.63 -7.92
N GLY A 17 5.64 -2.81 -8.01
CA GLY A 17 5.80 -1.63 -7.17
C GLY A 17 4.71 -0.57 -7.39
N VAL A 18 4.37 0.14 -6.32
CA VAL A 18 3.38 1.22 -6.34
C VAL A 18 3.86 2.44 -5.57
N LEU A 19 3.38 3.61 -6.00
CA LEU A 19 3.43 4.82 -5.20
C LEU A 19 2.17 4.89 -4.33
N LEU A 20 2.36 5.16 -3.04
CA LEU A 20 1.31 5.38 -2.06
C LEU A 20 1.27 6.87 -1.71
N ASN A 21 0.06 7.42 -1.67
CA ASN A 21 -0.21 8.71 -1.04
C ASN A 21 -0.60 8.43 0.41
N LEU A 22 0.23 8.87 1.35
CA LEU A 22 0.02 8.67 2.78
C LEU A 22 -0.83 9.80 3.35
N TYR A 23 -1.78 9.45 4.20
CA TYR A 23 -2.55 10.41 4.98
C TYR A 23 -1.83 10.79 6.26
N THR A 24 -2.30 11.86 6.90
CA THR A 24 -1.76 12.34 8.18
C THR A 24 -1.92 11.33 9.32
N THR A 25 -2.79 10.33 9.14
CA THR A 25 -3.02 9.23 10.08
C THR A 25 -2.06 8.06 9.91
N PHE A 26 -1.22 8.06 8.87
CA PHE A 26 -0.27 6.96 8.64
C PHE A 26 0.90 7.06 9.65
N PRO A 27 1.20 5.98 10.40
CA PRO A 27 2.18 6.02 11.50
C PRO A 27 3.60 6.29 11.01
N ASP A 28 4.30 7.21 11.67
CA ASP A 28 5.68 7.59 11.33
C ASP A 28 6.67 6.42 11.52
N ASP A 29 6.35 5.49 12.42
CA ASP A 29 7.12 4.30 12.80
C ASP A 29 6.59 2.99 12.18
N PHE A 30 5.85 3.07 11.08
CA PHE A 30 5.35 1.90 10.35
C PHE A 30 6.44 0.83 10.10
N SER A 31 6.16 -0.41 10.53
CA SER A 31 6.99 -1.59 10.29
C SER A 31 6.38 -2.45 9.19
N THR A 32 7.23 -2.99 8.31
CA THR A 32 6.82 -3.95 7.27
C THR A 32 6.46 -5.34 7.82
N GLU A 33 6.70 -5.59 9.11
CA GLU A 33 6.24 -6.81 9.79
C GLU A 33 4.71 -6.83 9.99
N GLU A 34 4.07 -5.65 9.98
CA GLU A 34 2.62 -5.51 10.04
C GLU A 34 2.03 -5.33 8.63
N PRO A 35 0.89 -5.96 8.32
CA PRO A 35 0.25 -5.80 7.02
C PRO A 35 -0.50 -4.48 6.92
N LEU A 36 -0.54 -3.92 5.71
CA LEU A 36 -1.59 -2.97 5.33
C LEU A 36 -2.80 -3.75 4.86
N PHE A 37 -4.00 -3.28 5.13
CA PHE A 37 -5.23 -3.93 4.64
C PHE A 37 -5.77 -3.22 3.42
N VAL A 38 -6.37 -3.97 2.50
CA VAL A 38 -7.19 -3.46 1.41
C VAL A 38 -8.58 -4.09 1.49
N LYS A 39 -9.60 -3.36 1.05
CA LYS A 39 -10.97 -3.91 0.96
C LYS A 39 -11.22 -4.51 -0.42
N ILE A 40 -11.47 -5.82 -0.47
CA ILE A 40 -11.87 -6.57 -1.66
C ILE A 40 -13.15 -7.31 -1.32
N ASP A 41 -14.23 -7.09 -2.07
CA ASP A 41 -15.53 -7.73 -1.85
C ASP A 41 -16.00 -7.69 -0.38
N SER A 42 -15.84 -6.51 0.24
CA SER A 42 -16.15 -6.24 1.66
C SER A 42 -15.28 -6.96 2.69
N LEU A 43 -14.28 -7.74 2.27
CA LEU A 43 -13.29 -8.37 3.15
C LEU A 43 -12.05 -7.49 3.29
N ALA A 44 -11.51 -7.43 4.50
CA ALA A 44 -10.21 -6.85 4.77
C ALA A 44 -9.14 -7.90 4.44
N VAL A 45 -8.41 -7.67 3.35
CA VAL A 45 -7.35 -8.57 2.89
C VAL A 45 -6.00 -7.97 3.30
N PRO A 46 -5.15 -8.71 4.04
CA PRO A 46 -3.83 -8.23 4.41
C PRO A 46 -2.91 -8.23 3.18
N LEU A 47 -2.10 -7.17 3.06
CA LEU A 47 -1.02 -7.01 2.12
C LEU A 47 0.26 -6.79 2.92
N PHE A 48 1.15 -7.77 2.91
CA PHE A 48 2.45 -7.68 3.56
C PHE A 48 3.43 -6.93 2.65
N CYS A 49 4.03 -5.87 3.19
CA CYS A 49 5.02 -5.08 2.47
C CYS A 49 6.37 -5.82 2.44
N ASP A 50 6.91 -6.12 1.26
CA ASP A 50 8.31 -6.57 1.14
C ASP A 50 9.27 -5.39 1.27
N ARG A 51 8.85 -4.23 0.75
CA ARG A 51 9.61 -2.98 0.84
C ARG A 51 8.64 -1.83 1.06
N PHE A 52 9.02 -0.91 1.94
CA PHE A 52 8.34 0.36 2.14
C PHE A 52 9.37 1.47 2.33
N GLU A 53 9.35 2.48 1.46
CA GLU A 53 10.31 3.58 1.47
C GLU A 53 9.58 4.92 1.42
N ARG A 54 9.57 5.64 2.55
CA ARG A 54 8.98 6.99 2.61
C ARG A 54 9.72 7.96 1.69
N ARG A 55 8.93 8.77 0.98
CA ARG A 55 9.34 9.87 0.11
C ARG A 55 8.72 11.16 0.66
N GLY A 56 9.29 11.64 1.77
CA GLY A 56 8.72 12.76 2.53
C GLY A 56 7.53 12.33 3.40
N LYS A 57 6.68 13.29 3.78
CA LYS A 57 5.57 13.05 4.72
C LYS A 57 4.35 12.38 4.08
N THR A 58 4.11 12.65 2.80
CA THR A 58 2.84 12.32 2.14
C THR A 58 2.96 11.22 1.09
N ASN A 59 4.15 10.67 0.84
CA ASN A 59 4.34 9.64 -0.16
C ASN A 59 5.24 8.50 0.35
N ALA A 60 5.03 7.30 -0.17
CA ALA A 60 5.95 6.18 -0.03
C ALA A 60 5.95 5.32 -1.30
N LEU A 61 7.07 4.65 -1.56
CA LEU A 61 7.13 3.55 -2.50
C LEU A 61 6.93 2.25 -1.74
N ALA A 62 6.11 1.35 -2.26
CA ALA A 62 5.88 0.04 -1.66
C ALA A 62 5.89 -1.08 -2.71
N THR A 63 6.34 -2.26 -2.30
CA THR A 63 6.09 -3.54 -2.97
C THR A 63 5.43 -4.47 -1.96
N PHE A 64 4.59 -5.38 -2.44
CA PHE A 64 3.87 -6.33 -1.59
C PHE A 64 4.16 -7.75 -2.04
N ALA A 65 4.29 -8.67 -1.10
CA ALA A 65 4.67 -10.06 -1.36
C ALA A 65 3.77 -10.75 -2.41
N ASP A 66 2.47 -10.47 -2.38
CA ASP A 66 1.47 -11.09 -3.27
C ASP A 66 1.18 -10.27 -4.56
N ILE A 67 1.91 -9.18 -4.78
CA ILE A 67 1.77 -8.29 -5.94
C ILE A 67 3.12 -8.19 -6.65
N ASP A 68 3.38 -9.15 -7.53
CA ASP A 68 4.68 -9.39 -8.18
C ASP A 68 4.80 -8.86 -9.62
N SER A 69 3.74 -8.22 -10.14
CA SER A 69 3.71 -7.73 -11.52
C SER A 69 2.94 -6.42 -11.65
N ALA A 70 3.33 -5.61 -12.63
CA ALA A 70 2.63 -4.37 -12.97
C ALA A 70 1.12 -4.60 -13.20
N ARG A 71 0.74 -5.65 -13.94
CA ARG A 71 -0.67 -5.99 -14.21
C ARG A 71 -1.46 -6.22 -12.92
N ARG A 72 -0.88 -6.95 -11.96
CA ARG A 72 -1.51 -7.20 -10.66
C ARG A 72 -1.60 -5.92 -9.84
N ALA A 73 -0.54 -5.12 -9.81
CA ALA A 73 -0.51 -3.83 -9.10
C ALA A 73 -1.53 -2.82 -9.65
N GLU A 74 -1.82 -2.84 -10.96
CA GLU A 74 -2.84 -1.96 -11.57
C GLU A 74 -4.23 -2.17 -10.97
N GLU A 75 -4.58 -3.40 -10.57
CA GLU A 75 -5.88 -3.72 -9.93
C GLU A 75 -6.08 -2.96 -8.60
N PHE A 76 -4.99 -2.50 -7.98
CA PHE A 76 -4.98 -1.77 -6.72
C PHE A 76 -4.95 -0.25 -6.89
N ILE A 77 -4.72 0.29 -8.10
CA ILE A 77 -4.69 1.74 -8.31
C ILE A 77 -6.02 2.36 -7.88
N GLY A 78 -5.91 3.41 -7.07
CA GLY A 78 -7.05 4.13 -6.52
C GLY A 78 -7.68 3.49 -5.29
N ARG A 79 -7.27 2.28 -4.88
CA ARG A 79 -7.73 1.62 -3.65
C ARG A 79 -7.13 2.29 -2.42
N GLU A 80 -7.93 2.30 -1.36
CA GLU A 80 -7.53 2.72 -0.03
C GLU A 80 -6.82 1.57 0.71
N LEU A 81 -5.82 1.93 1.49
CA LEU A 81 -5.11 1.06 2.41
C LEU A 81 -5.43 1.45 3.85
N TYR A 82 -5.52 0.45 4.70
CA TYR A 82 -6.01 0.60 6.06
C TYR A 82 -5.08 -0.03 7.10
N LEU A 83 -5.16 0.49 8.32
CA LEU A 83 -4.61 -0.06 9.57
C LEU A 83 -5.71 -0.21 10.63
#